data_AF-A0A929SAG1-F1
#
_entry.id   AF-A0A929SAG1-F1
#
_cell.length_a   1.000
_cell.length_b   1.000
_cell.length_c   1.000
_cell.angle_alpha   90.00
_cell.angle_beta   90.00
_cell.angle_gamma   90.00
#
_symmetry.space_group_name_H-M   'P 1'
#
loop_
_entity.id
_entity.type
_entity.pdbx_description
1 polymer ?
#
loop_
_entity_poly.entity_id
_entity_poly.type
_entity_poly.pdbx_seq_one_letter_code
_entity_poly.pdbx_strand_id
1 'polypeptide(L)'
;MTKIGADFETLLKEQLDKNSGIDKNGGLQFSKHAKERVAQRGIELTPKLMTDLNNAVDKASKKGAKDIVVFDMLNAFIVNVPNKTVVTTMSGNEMRDNVFTNIDAAVIL
;
A
#
# COMPACT_ATOMS: atom_id res chain seq x y z
N MET A 1 -5.32 -7.26 43.07
CA MET A 1 -4.63 -6.11 42.45
C MET A 1 -4.57 -6.35 40.95
N THR A 2 -5.07 -5.37 40.19
CA THR A 2 -5.75 -5.54 38.91
C THR A 2 -4.76 -5.57 37.75
N LYS A 3 -4.75 -6.65 36.94
CA LYS A 3 -3.92 -6.81 35.73
C LYS A 3 -4.49 -6.03 34.52
N ILE A 4 -4.96 -4.81 34.71
CA ILE A 4 -5.59 -4.01 33.62
C ILE A 4 -4.56 -3.65 32.53
N GLY A 5 -3.27 -3.54 32.87
CA GLY A 5 -2.21 -3.21 31.91
C GLY A 5 -1.94 -4.29 30.86
N ALA A 6 -2.04 -5.58 31.22
CA ALA A 6 -1.75 -6.68 30.29
C ALA A 6 -2.85 -6.86 29.23
N ASP A 7 -4.11 -6.61 29.60
CA ASP A 7 -5.24 -6.65 28.67
C ASP A 7 -5.22 -5.46 27.71
N PHE A 8 -4.84 -4.27 28.19
CA PHE A 8 -4.70 -3.10 27.31
C PHE A 8 -3.56 -3.26 26.30
N GLU A 9 -2.39 -3.76 26.72
CA GLU A 9 -1.28 -4.04 25.80
C GLU A 9 -1.64 -5.09 24.75
N THR A 10 -2.42 -6.10 25.13
CA THR A 10 -2.88 -7.16 24.22
C THR A 10 -3.89 -6.61 23.20
N LEU A 11 -4.87 -5.84 23.66
CA LEU A 11 -5.85 -5.20 22.78
C LEU A 11 -5.20 -4.16 21.86
N LEU A 12 -4.21 -3.42 22.36
CA LEU A 12 -3.45 -2.47 21.55
C LEU A 12 -2.59 -3.19 20.51
N LYS A 13 -1.91 -4.28 20.88
CA LYS A 13 -1.21 -5.13 19.90
C LYS A 13 -2.16 -5.72 18.88
N GLU A 14 -3.33 -6.18 19.28
CA GLU A 14 -4.31 -6.74 18.35
C GLU A 14 -4.89 -5.66 17.41
N GLN A 15 -5.12 -4.45 17.91
CA GLN A 15 -5.53 -3.30 17.10
C GLN A 15 -4.42 -2.84 16.16
N LEU A 16 -3.16 -2.81 16.64
CA LEU A 16 -2.00 -2.50 15.82
C LEU A 16 -1.79 -3.58 14.77
N ASP A 17 -1.90 -4.86 15.08
CA ASP A 17 -1.77 -5.95 14.10
C ASP A 17 -2.89 -5.88 13.05
N LYS A 18 -4.11 -5.51 13.45
CA LYS A 18 -5.26 -5.29 12.54
C LYS A 18 -5.10 -4.03 11.67
N ASN A 19 -4.50 -2.96 12.18
CA ASN A 19 -4.34 -1.68 11.45
C ASN A 19 -3.00 -1.50 10.74
N SER A 20 -1.95 -2.19 11.17
CA SER A 20 -0.61 -2.13 10.57
C SER A 20 -0.55 -2.90 9.25
N GLY A 21 -1.66 -3.53 8.86
CA GLY A 21 -1.84 -4.36 7.68
C GLY A 21 -0.83 -5.50 7.55
N ILE A 22 -0.06 -5.80 8.60
CA ILE A 22 1.00 -6.81 8.61
C ILE A 22 0.35 -8.19 8.42
N ASP A 23 0.10 -8.55 7.17
CA ASP A 23 0.09 -9.92 6.74
C ASP A 23 1.44 -10.51 7.18
N LYS A 24 1.39 -11.46 8.11
CA LYS A 24 2.57 -12.16 8.65
C LYS A 24 3.41 -12.90 7.57
N ASN A 25 3.00 -12.79 6.30
CA ASN A 25 3.68 -13.29 5.10
C ASN A 25 4.51 -12.22 4.35
N GLY A 26 4.58 -10.97 4.83
CA GLY A 26 5.48 -9.96 4.26
C GLY A 26 5.09 -9.46 2.85
N GLY A 27 3.84 -9.67 2.46
CA GLY A 27 3.26 -9.22 1.20
C GLY A 27 2.83 -7.75 1.22
N LEU A 28 2.65 -7.18 0.03
CA LEU A 28 2.12 -5.83 -0.17
C LEU A 28 0.73 -5.64 0.44
N GLN A 29 0.56 -4.55 1.16
CA GLN A 29 -0.65 -4.20 1.89
C GLN A 29 -1.33 -2.97 1.28
N PHE A 30 -2.60 -2.74 1.63
CA PHE A 30 -3.34 -1.55 1.22
C PHE A 30 -3.78 -0.77 2.45
N SER A 31 -3.49 0.54 2.45
CA SER A 31 -3.98 1.47 3.44
C SER A 31 -5.51 1.52 3.41
N LYS A 32 -6.12 2.04 4.50
CA LYS A 32 -7.57 2.27 4.53
C LYS A 32 -8.04 3.15 3.37
N HIS A 33 -7.30 4.22 3.06
CA HIS A 33 -7.62 5.10 1.94
C HIS A 33 -7.52 4.36 0.61
N ALA A 34 -6.47 3.57 0.41
CA ALA A 34 -6.30 2.79 -0.82
C ALA A 34 -7.44 1.78 -1.01
N LYS A 35 -7.85 1.07 0.05
CA LYS A 35 -8.99 0.13 0.01
C LYS A 35 -10.30 0.84 -0.35
N GLU A 36 -10.58 1.99 0.26
CA GLU A 36 -11.77 2.80 -0.06
C GLU A 36 -11.76 3.23 -1.54
N ARG A 37 -10.61 3.71 -2.04
CA ARG A 37 -10.45 4.13 -3.45
C ARG A 37 -10.59 2.97 -4.44
N VAL A 38 -10.02 1.82 -4.12
CA VAL A 38 -10.13 0.59 -4.92
C VAL A 38 -11.60 0.16 -5.02
N ALA A 39 -12.33 0.15 -3.90
CA ALA A 39 -13.74 -0.21 -3.87
C ALA A 39 -14.62 0.81 -4.61
N GLN A 40 -14.41 2.11 -4.41
CA GLN A 40 -15.16 3.17 -5.09
C GLN A 40 -15.01 3.12 -6.61
N ARG A 41 -13.86 2.67 -7.10
CA ARG A 41 -13.55 2.66 -8.54
C ARG A 41 -13.65 1.29 -9.19
N GLY A 42 -14.06 0.27 -8.44
CA GLY A 42 -14.17 -1.10 -8.96
C GLY A 42 -12.84 -1.64 -9.49
N ILE A 43 -11.71 -1.23 -8.90
CA ILE A 43 -10.40 -1.75 -9.28
C ILE A 43 -10.30 -3.18 -8.75
N GLU A 44 -10.19 -4.16 -9.64
CA GLU A 44 -10.04 -5.55 -9.23
C GLU A 44 -8.61 -5.81 -8.76
N LEU A 45 -8.45 -6.11 -7.48
CA LEU A 45 -7.18 -6.57 -6.91
C LEU A 45 -6.94 -8.03 -7.29
N THR A 46 -6.68 -8.27 -8.56
CA THR A 46 -6.40 -9.61 -9.07
C THR A 46 -5.08 -10.14 -8.47
N PRO A 47 -4.93 -11.48 -8.30
CA PRO A 47 -3.67 -12.05 -7.84
C PRO A 47 -2.47 -11.64 -8.69
N LYS A 48 -2.68 -11.49 -10.02
CA LYS A 48 -1.66 -11.01 -10.95
C LYS A 48 -1.22 -9.58 -10.61
N LEU A 49 -2.16 -8.66 -10.44
CA LEU A 49 -1.86 -7.28 -10.05
C LEU A 49 -1.09 -7.23 -8.72
N MET A 50 -1.47 -8.06 -7.74
CA MET A 50 -0.75 -8.15 -6.47
C MET A 50 0.69 -8.62 -6.67
N THR A 51 0.94 -9.64 -7.49
CA THR A 51 2.28 -10.11 -7.82
C THR A 51 3.10 -9.02 -8.52
N ASP A 52 2.51 -8.33 -9.49
CA ASP A 52 3.18 -7.27 -10.26
C ASP A 52 3.55 -6.08 -9.37
N LEU A 53 2.67 -5.67 -8.46
CA LEU A 53 2.96 -4.61 -7.48
C LEU A 53 4.06 -5.04 -6.49
N ASN A 54 4.06 -6.28 -6.00
CA ASN A 54 5.15 -6.78 -5.14
C ASN A 54 6.49 -6.75 -5.89
N ASN A 55 6.52 -7.19 -7.15
CA ASN A 55 7.72 -7.14 -7.99
C ASN A 55 8.20 -5.70 -8.22
N ALA A 56 7.28 -4.75 -8.40
CA ALA A 56 7.60 -3.33 -8.54
C ALA A 56 8.25 -2.77 -7.27
N VAL A 57 7.69 -3.10 -6.10
CA VAL A 57 8.24 -2.73 -4.79
C VAL A 57 9.62 -3.33 -4.56
N ASP A 58 9.84 -4.60 -4.91
CA ASP A 58 11.15 -5.23 -4.76
C ASP A 58 12.20 -4.59 -5.68
N LYS A 59 11.84 -4.25 -6.92
CA LYS A 59 12.73 -3.53 -7.85
C LYS A 59 13.07 -2.14 -7.33
N ALA A 60 12.09 -1.41 -6.80
CA ALA A 60 12.28 -0.09 -6.21
C ALA A 60 13.14 -0.14 -4.95
N SER A 61 12.91 -1.12 -4.07
CA SER A 61 13.68 -1.35 -2.85
C SER A 61 15.15 -1.60 -3.15
N LYS A 62 15.47 -2.43 -4.16
CA LYS A 62 16.85 -2.67 -4.61
C LYS A 62 17.57 -1.41 -5.10
N LYS A 63 16.81 -0.40 -5.53
CA LYS A 63 17.33 0.91 -5.96
C LYS A 63 17.33 1.95 -4.84
N GLY A 64 16.89 1.59 -3.64
CA GLY A 64 16.83 2.50 -2.48
C GLY A 64 15.68 3.51 -2.52
N ALA A 65 14.69 3.33 -3.40
CA ALA A 65 13.51 4.19 -3.43
C ALA A 65 12.61 3.91 -2.21
N LYS A 66 12.07 4.96 -1.59
CA LYS A 66 11.20 4.86 -0.42
C LYS A 66 9.74 5.00 -0.81
N ASP A 67 9.43 5.98 -1.64
CA ASP A 67 8.09 6.24 -2.13
C ASP A 67 8.07 6.15 -3.65
N ILE A 68 7.20 5.30 -4.19
CA ILE A 68 7.12 5.06 -5.63
C ILE A 68 5.71 5.23 -6.16
N VAL A 69 5.63 5.53 -7.45
CA VAL A 69 4.41 5.39 -8.24
C VAL A 69 4.53 4.20 -9.17
N VAL A 70 3.52 3.34 -9.18
CA VAL A 70 3.42 2.20 -10.09
C VAL A 70 2.27 2.46 -11.06
N PHE A 71 2.56 2.46 -12.36
CA PHE A 71 1.59 2.65 -13.42
C PHE A 71 1.18 1.31 -14.02
N ASP A 72 -0.13 1.08 -14.04
CA ASP A 72 -0.81 0.09 -14.86
C ASP A 72 -1.44 0.80 -16.08
N MET A 73 -2.02 0.05 -17.02
CA MET A 73 -2.63 0.58 -18.25
C MET A 73 -3.66 1.70 -17.98
N LEU A 74 -4.38 1.61 -16.87
CA LEU A 74 -5.48 2.54 -16.53
C LEU A 74 -5.35 3.18 -15.15
N ASN A 75 -4.37 2.78 -14.33
CA ASN A 75 -4.32 3.17 -12.92
C ASN A 75 -2.90 3.51 -12.46
N ALA A 76 -2.80 4.35 -11.43
CA ALA A 76 -1.58 4.62 -10.70
C ALA A 76 -1.73 4.22 -9.23
N PHE A 77 -0.71 3.57 -8.69
CA PHE A 77 -0.63 3.15 -7.30
C PHE A 77 0.56 3.83 -6.64
N ILE A 78 0.30 4.58 -5.57
CA ILE A 78 1.37 5.19 -4.77
C ILE A 78 1.70 4.22 -3.63
N VAL A 79 2.96 3.82 -3.53
CA VAL A 79 3.40 2.78 -2.62
C VAL A 79 4.57 3.27 -1.79
N ASN A 80 4.45 3.10 -0.47
CA ASN A 80 5.56 3.22 0.44
C ASN A 80 6.29 1.88 0.51
N VAL A 81 7.50 1.84 -0.04
CA VAL A 81 8.34 0.64 -0.18
C VAL A 81 8.80 0.09 1.18
N PRO A 82 9.31 0.91 2.14
CA PRO A 82 9.73 0.41 3.45
C PRO A 82 8.59 -0.29 4.21
N ASN A 83 7.38 0.27 4.15
CA ASN A 83 6.21 -0.28 4.82
C ASN A 83 5.45 -1.29 3.95
N LYS A 84 5.90 -1.54 2.70
CA LYS A 84 5.20 -2.36 1.70
C LYS A 84 3.70 -2.06 1.64
N THR A 85 3.34 -0.79 1.63
CA THR A 85 1.95 -0.35 1.76
C THR A 85 1.56 0.55 0.60
N VAL A 86 0.50 0.18 -0.12
CA VAL A 86 -0.20 1.04 -1.08
C VAL A 86 -0.94 2.12 -0.29
N VAL A 87 -0.49 3.36 -0.43
CA VAL A 87 -1.04 4.51 0.28
C VAL A 87 -2.31 5.00 -0.41
N THR A 88 -2.31 5.08 -1.74
CA THR A 88 -3.46 5.51 -2.53
C THR A 88 -3.46 4.92 -3.93
N THR A 89 -4.63 4.96 -4.57
CA THR A 89 -4.86 4.48 -5.94
C THR A 89 -5.65 5.52 -6.72
N MET A 90 -5.28 5.71 -7.98
CA MET A 90 -5.89 6.68 -8.89
C MET A 90 -6.12 6.07 -10.26
N SER A 91 -7.17 6.50 -10.95
CA SER A 91 -7.45 6.11 -12.34
C SER A 91 -6.82 7.11 -13.31
N GLY A 92 -6.64 6.71 -14.58
CA GLY A 92 -6.03 7.54 -15.62
C GLY A 92 -6.75 8.87 -15.85
N ASN A 93 -8.07 8.93 -15.59
CA ASN A 93 -8.84 10.17 -15.67
C ASN A 93 -8.48 11.15 -14.55
N GLU A 94 -8.16 10.65 -13.35
CA GLU A 94 -7.70 11.48 -12.24
C GLU A 94 -6.21 11.80 -12.35
N MET A 95 -5.43 11.03 -13.10
CA MET A 95 -4.03 11.38 -13.33
C MET A 95 -3.89 12.67 -14.16
N ARG A 96 -4.88 12.98 -15.00
CA ARG A 96 -4.90 14.24 -15.76
C ARG A 96 -5.01 15.42 -14.80
N ASP A 97 -4.09 16.37 -14.97
CA ASP A 97 -3.99 17.62 -14.20
C ASP A 97 -3.62 17.48 -12.71
N ASN A 98 -3.25 16.28 -12.23
CA ASN A 98 -2.76 16.08 -10.87
C ASN A 98 -1.23 16.04 -10.80
N VAL A 99 -0.67 16.74 -9.81
CA VAL A 99 0.77 16.77 -9.52
C VAL A 99 1.05 15.98 -8.25
N PHE A 100 1.95 15.02 -8.34
CA PHE A 100 2.45 14.25 -7.19
C PHE A 100 3.87 14.65 -6.86
N THR A 101 4.15 14.76 -5.57
CA THR A 101 5.49 15.07 -5.05
C THR A 101 5.97 13.93 -4.15
N ASN A 102 7.24 13.99 -3.74
CA ASN A 102 7.84 13.00 -2.84
C ASN A 102 7.79 11.57 -3.41
N ILE A 103 8.06 11.44 -4.71
CA ILE A 103 8.19 10.15 -5.41
C ILE A 103 9.64 10.00 -5.84
N ASP A 104 10.31 8.98 -5.34
CA ASP A 104 11.72 8.69 -5.63
C ASP A 104 11.89 7.92 -6.94
N ALA A 105 10.88 7.14 -7.32
CA ALA A 105 10.92 6.35 -8.55
C ALA A 105 9.53 6.09 -9.13
N ALA A 106 9.49 5.87 -10.44
CA ALA A 106 8.32 5.39 -11.16
C ALA A 106 8.60 3.99 -11.71
N VAL A 107 7.60 3.11 -11.61
CA VAL A 107 7.61 1.77 -12.21
C VAL A 107 6.43 1.67 -13.15
N ILE A 108 6.65 1.12 -14.34
CA ILE A 108 5.62 0.89 -15.35
C ILE A 108 5.47 -0.63 -15.48
N LEU A 109 4.24 -1.13 -15.38
CA LEU A 109 3.88 -2.56 -15.47
C LEU A 109 3.68 -3.01 -16.92
#